data_AF-A0A969WIM7-F1
#
_entry.id   AF-A0A969WIM7-F1
#
_cell.length_a   1.000
_cell.length_b   1.000
_cell.length_c   1.000
_cell.angle_alpha   90.00
_cell.angle_beta   90.00
_cell.angle_gamma   90.00
#
_symmetry.space_group_name_H-M   'P 1'
#
loop_
_entity.id
_entity.type
_entity.pdbx_description
1 polymer ?
#
loop_
_entity_poly.entity_id
_entity_poly.type
_entity_poly.pdbx_seq_one_letter_code
_entity_poly.pdbx_strand_id
1 'polypeptide(L)' 'MKIVLSFIIGIAVGAAAALMFAPSSGEDLRAKMHAEADARTQKFHADWQKGMDGMHARMDKMQADISQMRHKDTPEA' A
#
# COMPACT_ATOMS: atom_id res chain seq x y z
N MET A 1 24.42 -17.36 10.79
CA MET A 1 23.18 -16.94 11.49
C MET A 1 23.42 -16.16 12.78
N LYS A 2 24.35 -16.57 13.66
CA LYS A 2 24.63 -15.88 14.94
C LYS A 2 24.98 -14.38 14.80
N ILE A 3 25.80 -14.01 13.80
CA ILE A 3 26.18 -12.61 13.53
C ILE A 3 24.99 -11.73 13.15
N VAL A 4 24.04 -12.26 12.36
CA VAL A 4 22.84 -11.52 11.95
C VAL A 4 21.95 -11.25 13.16
N LEU A 5 21.78 -12.24 14.04
CA LEU A 5 21.05 -12.08 15.31
C LEU A 5 21.68 -11.02 16.22
N SER A 6 23.00 -11.04 16.39
CA SER A 6 23.71 -10.00 17.16
C SER A 6 23.57 -8.61 16.56
N PHE A 7 23.55 -8.51 15.22
CA PHE A 7 23.39 -7.24 14.51
C PHE A 7 21.98 -6.66 14.71
N ILE A 8 20.95 -7.50 14.61
CA ILE A 8 19.55 -7.10 14.84
C ILE A 8 19.35 -6.65 16.29
N ILE A 9 19.93 -7.37 17.26
CA ILE A 9 19.87 -6.99 18.68
C ILE A 9 20.60 -5.66 18.89
N GLY A 10 21.76 -5.44 18.28
CA GLY A 10 22.49 -4.18 18.34
C GLY A 10 21.69 -3.00 17.76
N ILE A 11 21.03 -3.20 16.62
CA ILE A 11 20.15 -2.20 16.00
C ILE A 11 18.95 -1.90 16.91
N ALA A 12 18.31 -2.92 17.48
CA ALA A 12 17.16 -2.76 18.36
C ALA A 12 17.52 -1.98 19.63
N VAL A 13 18.65 -2.34 20.27
CA VAL A 13 19.16 -1.64 21.46
C VAL A 13 19.58 -0.21 21.12
N GLY A 14 20.26 0.01 19.98
CA GLY A 14 20.66 1.34 19.52
C GLY A 14 19.47 2.23 19.19
N ALA A 15 18.44 1.70 18.54
CA ALA A 15 17.20 2.42 18.25
C ALA A 15 16.44 2.78 19.53
N ALA A 16 16.35 1.86 20.49
CA ALA A 16 15.71 2.12 21.79
C ALA A 16 16.47 3.20 22.58
N ALA A 17 17.80 3.16 22.59
CA ALA A 17 18.63 4.18 23.23
C ALA A 17 18.49 5.54 22.54
N ALA A 18 18.48 5.58 21.21
CA ALA A 18 18.27 6.80 20.44
C ALA A 18 16.88 7.42 20.69
N LEU A 19 15.83 6.59 20.78
CA LEU A 19 14.48 7.03 21.09
C LEU A 19 14.34 7.56 22.52
N MET A 20 15.10 7.04 23.50
CA MET A 20 15.12 7.59 24.86
C MET A 20 15.95 8.88 24.98
N PHE A 21 17.02 9.03 24.19
CA PHE A 21 17.92 10.19 24.29
C PHE A 21 17.50 11.38 23.42
N ALA A 22 16.68 11.16 22.39
CA ALA A 22 16.08 12.23 21.60
C ALA A 22 14.65 12.54 22.10
N PRO A 23 14.44 13.55 22.95
CA PRO A 23 13.11 13.95 23.40
C PRO A 23 12.20 14.54 22.29
N SER A 24 12.65 14.55 21.03
CA SER A 24 11.99 15.27 19.93
C SER A 24 11.23 14.41 18.92
N SER A 25 10.90 13.14 19.18
CA SER A 25 10.29 12.28 18.13
C SER A 25 8.78 12.03 18.23
N GLY A 26 8.09 12.58 19.24
CA GLY A 26 6.63 12.43 19.35
C GLY A 26 5.85 13.54 18.66
N GLU A 27 6.16 14.79 19.01
CA GLU A 27 5.39 15.96 18.60
C GLU A 27 5.77 16.45 17.20
N ASP A 28 7.06 16.51 16.88
CA ASP A 28 7.57 16.81 15.54
C ASP A 28 7.19 15.74 14.51
N LEU A 29 7.22 14.45 14.90
CA LEU A 29 6.82 13.36 14.02
C LEU A 29 5.30 13.38 13.78
N ARG A 30 4.49 13.71 14.79
CA ARG A 30 3.04 13.92 14.61
C ARG A 30 2.74 15.16 13.77
N ALA A 31 3.45 16.26 13.99
CA ALA A 31 3.29 17.48 13.20
C ALA A 31 3.65 17.25 11.72
N LYS A 32 4.75 16.54 11.46
CA LYS A 32 5.15 16.11 10.12
C LYS A 32 4.20 15.08 9.52
N MET A 33 3.74 14.10 10.28
CA MET A 33 2.74 13.14 9.80
C MET A 33 1.41 13.81 9.49
N HIS A 34 0.94 14.78 10.28
CA HIS A 34 -0.27 15.53 9.96
C HIS A 34 -0.11 16.33 8.65
N ALA A 35 0.96 17.11 8.52
CA ALA A 35 1.23 17.89 7.33
C ALA A 35 1.40 17.02 6.06
N GLU A 36 2.01 15.84 6.21
CA GLU A 36 2.27 14.94 5.10
C GLU A 36 1.09 14.01 4.80
N ALA A 37 0.25 13.69 5.79
CA ALA A 37 -0.96 12.89 5.61
C ALA A 37 -2.02 13.64 4.80
N ASP A 38 -2.23 14.94 5.04
CA ASP A 38 -3.20 15.72 4.26
C ASP A 38 -2.80 15.83 2.78
N ALA A 39 -1.51 16.01 2.49
CA ALA A 39 -0.99 16.08 1.12
C ALA A 39 -0.99 14.72 0.41
N ARG A 40 -0.74 13.63 1.16
CA ARG A 40 -0.64 12.27 0.62
C ARG A 40 -2.02 11.61 0.46
N THR A 41 -2.99 11.94 1.32
CA THR A 41 -4.38 11.45 1.23
C THR A 41 -5.09 11.94 -0.02
N GLN A 42 -4.90 13.21 -0.40
CA GLN A 42 -5.51 13.76 -1.62
C GLN A 42 -4.98 13.10 -2.90
N LYS A 43 -3.67 12.88 -2.99
CA LYS A 43 -3.06 12.16 -4.12
C LYS A 43 -3.49 10.69 -4.14
N PHE A 44 -3.53 10.04 -2.97
CA PHE A 44 -3.97 8.67 -2.85
C PHE A 44 -5.43 8.48 -3.28
N HIS A 45 -6.34 9.38 -2.87
CA HIS A 45 -7.74 9.32 -3.32
C HIS A 45 -7.86 9.50 -4.84
N ALA A 46 -7.13 10.47 -5.41
CA ALA A 46 -7.16 10.72 -6.84
C ALA A 46 -6.61 9.55 -7.68
N ASP A 47 -5.50 8.94 -7.23
CA ASP A 47 -4.91 7.76 -7.90
C ASP A 47 -5.75 6.50 -7.67
N TRP A 48 -6.34 6.34 -6.49
CA TRP A 48 -7.26 5.24 -6.17
C TRP A 48 -8.49 5.29 -7.05
N GLN A 49 -9.12 6.46 -7.19
CA GLN A 49 -10.34 6.65 -7.97
C GLN A 49 -10.08 6.39 -9.46
N LYS A 50 -8.98 6.92 -10.02
CA LYS A 50 -8.55 6.61 -11.39
C LYS A 50 -8.26 5.13 -11.61
N GLY A 51 -7.63 4.47 -10.63
CA GLY A 51 -7.37 3.04 -10.66
C GLY A 51 -8.65 2.22 -10.66
N MET A 52 -9.63 2.61 -9.85
CA MET A 52 -10.94 1.96 -9.74
C MET A 52 -11.76 2.11 -11.03
N ASP A 53 -11.78 3.30 -11.64
CA ASP A 53 -12.46 3.53 -12.93
C ASP A 53 -11.83 2.69 -14.05
N GLY A 54 -10.49 2.63 -14.09
CA GLY A 54 -9.78 1.77 -15.03
C GLY A 54 -10.03 0.28 -14.78
N MET A 55 -10.22 -0.12 -13.52
CA MET A 55 -10.51 -1.51 -13.15
C MET A 55 -11.94 -1.91 -13.50
N HIS A 56 -12.94 -1.04 -13.28
CA HIS A 56 -14.32 -1.28 -13.73
C HIS A 56 -14.38 -1.46 -15.24
N ALA A 57 -13.78 -0.55 -16.01
CA ALA A 57 -13.78 -0.65 -17.48
C ALA A 57 -13.11 -1.94 -17.99
N ARG A 58 -12.07 -2.43 -17.28
CA ARG A 58 -11.45 -3.72 -17.58
C ARG A 58 -12.34 -4.90 -17.18
N MET A 59 -13.02 -4.80 -16.05
CA MET A 59 -13.94 -5.83 -15.57
C MET A 59 -15.14 -5.98 -16.52
N ASP A 60 -15.73 -4.88 -16.98
CA ASP A 60 -16.80 -4.87 -17.98
C ASP A 60 -16.36 -5.51 -19.30
N LYS A 61 -15.18 -5.13 -19.81
CA LYS A 61 -14.62 -5.77 -21.01
C LYS A 61 -14.39 -7.26 -20.82
N MET A 62 -13.84 -7.65 -19.68
CA MET A 62 -13.56 -9.06 -19.38
C MET A 62 -14.86 -9.86 -19.22
N GLN A 63 -15.90 -9.28 -18.63
CA GLN A 63 -17.21 -9.91 -18.46
C GLN A 63 -17.96 -10.05 -19.81
N ALA A 64 -17.83 -9.07 -20.69
CA ALA A 64 -18.35 -9.14 -22.06
C ALA A 64 -17.62 -10.21 -22.90
N ASP A 65 -16.30 -10.28 -22.79
CA ASP A 65 -15.44 -11.25 -23.48
C ASP A 65 -15.71 -12.69 -23.01
N ILE A 66 -15.83 -12.90 -21.69
CA ILE A 66 -16.23 -14.19 -21.09
C ILE A 66 -17.63 -14.60 -21.56
N SER A 67 -18.55 -13.64 -21.70
CA SER A 67 -19.91 -13.93 -22.16
C SER A 67 -19.95 -14.29 -23.65
N GLN A 68 -19.13 -13.65 -24.48
CA GLN A 68 -18.97 -14.01 -25.89
C GLN A 68 -18.33 -15.40 -26.06
N MET A 69 -17.31 -15.74 -25.28
CA MET A 69 -16.70 -17.08 -25.34
C MET A 69 -17.69 -18.16 -24.86
N ARG A 70 -18.39 -17.92 -23.74
CA ARG A 70 -19.39 -18.86 -23.22
C ARG A 70 -20.53 -19.15 -24.19
N HIS A 71 -20.93 -18.18 -25.02
CA HIS A 71 -21.91 -18.40 -26.08
C HIS A 71 -21.35 -19.07 -27.33
N LYS A 72 -20.03 -19.02 -27.55
CA LYS A 72 -19.36 -19.67 -28.70
C LYS A 72 -18.98 -21.12 -28.41
N ASP A 73 -18.83 -21.50 -27.14
CA ASP A 73 -18.49 -22.86 -26.66
C ASP A 73 -19.70 -23.67 -26.15
N THR A 74 -20.95 -23.27 -26.50
CA THR A 74 -22.09 -24.20 -26.39
C THR A 74 -22.26 -24.89 -27.76
N PRO A 75 -21.67 -26.08 -28.00
CA PRO A 75 -22.12 -26.89 -29.11
C PRO A 75 -23.60 -27.24 -28.85
N GLU A 76 -24.48 -26.82 -29.76
CA GLU A 76 -25.83 -27.37 -29.85
C GLU A 76 -25.72 -28.90 -29.85
N ALA A 77 -26.25 -29.52 -28.80
CA ALA A 77 -26.46 -30.95 -28.66
C ALA A 77 -27.96 -31.24 -28.78
#